data_AF-A0A1A5PB73-F1
#
_entry.id   AF-A0A1A5PB73-F1
#
_cell.length_a   1.000
_cell.length_b   1.000
_cell.length_c   1.000
_cell.angle_alpha   90.00
_cell.angle_beta   90.00
_cell.angle_gamma   90.00
#
_symmetry.space_group_name_H-M   'P 1'
#
loop_
_entity.id
_entity.type
_entity.pdbx_description
1 polymer ?
#
loop_
_entity_poly.entity_id
_entity_poly.type
_entity_poly.pdbx_seq_one_letter_code
_entity_poly.pdbx_strand_id
1 'polypeptide(L)'
;MPRLTTERLALFGTLLATFGELHPLCDHWVQGSKTAMRKRLYGEDLVHADGSPATPDSTRPTMTTSALGRRAVACHVASYTAVQLGATVAITRAFGYRVTPTALLAGAASNAGTHAAIDRGAVLLWLAKKTGKTGYIEHCKAARVDDDGKATSELTGPGSAWMELDAALHRSIGIAAAAVTTWLTTRPGARR
;
A
#
# COMPACT_ATOMS: atom_id res chain seq x y z
N MET A 1 -12.67 -34.39 5.38
CA MET A 1 -12.44 -33.31 4.40
C MET A 1 -13.17 -31.99 4.71
N PRO A 2 -14.43 -31.93 5.19
CA PRO A 2 -15.14 -30.66 5.42
C PRO A 2 -14.41 -29.71 6.39
N ARG A 3 -13.86 -30.26 7.47
CA ARG A 3 -13.20 -29.49 8.54
C ARG A 3 -11.99 -28.66 8.08
N LEU A 4 -11.17 -29.20 7.18
CA LEU A 4 -9.99 -28.49 6.66
C LEU A 4 -10.38 -27.37 5.70
N THR A 5 -11.39 -27.60 4.86
CA THR A 5 -11.93 -26.57 3.97
C THR A 5 -12.55 -25.42 4.77
N THR A 6 -13.36 -25.73 5.79
CA THR A 6 -13.91 -24.72 6.70
C THR A 6 -12.81 -23.91 7.40
N GLU A 7 -11.78 -24.59 7.93
CA GLU A 7 -10.64 -23.92 8.58
C GLU A 7 -9.88 -22.99 7.62
N ARG A 8 -9.63 -23.43 6.37
CA ARG A 8 -8.98 -22.61 5.35
C ARG A 8 -9.79 -21.38 4.99
N LEU A 9 -11.10 -21.54 4.76
CA LEU A 9 -11.97 -20.43 4.42
C LEU A 9 -12.08 -19.43 5.57
N ALA A 10 -12.17 -19.90 6.80
CA ALA A 10 -12.23 -19.04 7.98
C ALA A 10 -10.90 -18.27 8.20
N LEU A 11 -9.75 -18.93 8.09
CA LEU A 11 -8.45 -18.24 8.15
C LEU A 11 -8.28 -17.23 7.01
N PHE A 12 -8.60 -17.63 5.78
CA PHE A 12 -8.53 -16.75 4.62
C PHE A 12 -9.42 -15.52 4.79
N GLY A 13 -10.68 -15.72 5.20
CA GLY A 13 -11.62 -14.62 5.46
C GLY A 13 -11.14 -13.69 6.57
N THR A 14 -10.58 -14.25 7.64
CA THR A 14 -10.00 -13.46 8.76
C THR A 14 -8.85 -12.58 8.28
N LEU A 15 -7.91 -13.17 7.53
CA LEU A 15 -6.76 -12.44 6.98
C LEU A 15 -7.19 -11.40 5.95
N LEU A 16 -8.10 -11.75 5.04
CA LEU A 16 -8.61 -10.83 4.03
C LEU A 16 -9.31 -9.61 4.66
N ALA A 17 -10.19 -9.84 5.64
CA ALA A 17 -10.85 -8.76 6.36
C ALA A 17 -9.84 -7.88 7.12
N THR A 18 -8.88 -8.51 7.83
CA THR A 18 -7.82 -7.79 8.54
C THR A 18 -7.02 -6.90 7.57
N PHE A 19 -6.57 -7.44 6.45
CA PHE A 19 -5.79 -6.70 5.47
C PHE A 19 -6.57 -5.58 4.80
N GLY A 20 -7.82 -5.86 4.41
CA GLY A 20 -8.69 -4.90 3.73
C GLY A 20 -9.07 -3.72 4.61
N GLU A 21 -9.41 -3.95 5.87
CA GLU A 21 -9.84 -2.90 6.80
C GLU A 21 -8.67 -2.13 7.42
N LEU A 22 -7.51 -2.78 7.62
CA LEU A 22 -6.31 -2.06 8.08
C LEU A 22 -5.64 -1.24 7.00
N HIS A 23 -5.82 -1.58 5.73
CA HIS A 23 -5.25 -0.80 4.64
C HIS A 23 -5.56 0.71 4.74
N PRO A 24 -6.85 1.15 4.75
CA PRO A 24 -7.16 2.57 4.87
C PRO A 24 -6.69 3.18 6.20
N LEU A 25 -6.67 2.41 7.30
CA LEU A 25 -6.10 2.88 8.57
C LEU A 25 -4.61 3.22 8.39
N CYS A 26 -3.84 2.32 7.79
CA CYS A 26 -2.42 2.54 7.57
C CYS A 26 -2.16 3.72 6.62
N ASP A 27 -2.88 3.80 5.51
CA ASP A 27 -2.67 4.81 4.47
C ASP A 27 -3.16 6.21 4.85
N HIS A 28 -4.16 6.31 5.73
CA HIS A 28 -4.74 7.61 6.09
C HIS A 28 -4.37 8.10 7.48
N TRP A 29 -4.11 7.20 8.44
CA TRP A 29 -3.83 7.57 9.82
C TRP A 29 -2.38 7.32 10.25
N VAL A 30 -1.82 6.18 9.87
CA VAL A 30 -0.44 5.82 10.26
C VAL A 30 0.59 6.51 9.35
N GLN A 31 0.25 6.67 8.07
CA GLN A 31 1.11 7.32 7.10
C GLN A 31 1.33 8.80 7.45
N GLY A 32 2.60 9.19 7.60
CA GLY A 32 2.95 10.60 7.74
C GLY A 32 2.72 11.40 6.46
N SER A 33 2.28 12.66 6.58
CA SER A 33 1.94 13.53 5.45
C SER A 33 3.10 13.71 4.46
N LYS A 34 4.34 13.90 4.95
CA LYS A 34 5.53 14.00 4.09
C LYS A 34 5.73 12.75 3.24
N THR A 35 5.46 11.58 3.81
CA THR A 35 5.58 10.31 3.10
C THR A 35 4.53 10.20 2.00
N ALA A 36 3.28 10.54 2.32
CA ALA A 36 2.18 10.56 1.36
C ALA A 36 2.46 11.50 0.17
N MET A 37 2.95 12.71 0.44
CA MET A 37 3.29 13.69 -0.59
C MET A 37 4.46 13.27 -1.48
N ARG A 38 5.44 12.53 -0.92
CA ARG A 38 6.71 12.26 -1.60
C ARG A 38 6.78 10.91 -2.28
N LYS A 39 5.95 9.94 -1.87
CA LYS A 39 6.06 8.53 -2.32
C LYS A 39 5.94 8.34 -3.85
N ARG A 40 5.42 9.32 -4.58
CA ARG A 40 5.28 9.32 -6.06
C ARG A 40 6.22 10.27 -6.78
N LEU A 41 7.22 10.84 -6.09
CA LEU A 41 8.21 11.71 -6.72
C LEU A 41 9.19 10.90 -7.58
N TYR A 42 9.43 11.37 -8.80
CA TYR A 42 10.42 10.86 -9.77
C TYR A 42 11.19 12.05 -10.36
N GLY A 43 12.46 11.85 -10.66
CA GLY A 43 13.32 12.84 -11.27
C GLY A 43 14.78 12.70 -10.83
N GLU A 44 15.67 13.26 -11.62
CA GLU A 44 17.11 13.30 -11.34
C GLU A 44 17.54 14.62 -10.69
N ASP A 45 16.65 15.60 -10.61
CA ASP A 45 16.90 16.87 -9.93
C ASP A 45 17.31 16.63 -8.48
N LEU A 46 18.35 17.33 -8.06
CA LEU A 46 18.90 17.24 -6.71
C LEU A 46 18.01 18.03 -5.74
N VAL A 47 17.62 17.35 -4.66
CA VAL A 47 16.82 17.90 -3.57
C VAL A 47 17.44 17.53 -2.22
N HIS A 48 17.08 18.30 -1.21
CA HIS A 48 17.41 17.99 0.17
C HIS A 48 16.40 17.00 0.79
N ALA A 49 16.68 16.49 1.99
CA ALA A 49 15.80 15.52 2.68
C ALA A 49 14.42 16.11 3.04
N ASP A 50 14.30 17.43 3.11
CA ASP A 50 13.04 18.18 3.26
C ASP A 50 12.29 18.39 1.93
N GLY A 51 12.86 17.96 0.81
CA GLY A 51 12.30 18.10 -0.53
C GLY A 51 12.55 19.46 -1.19
N SER A 52 13.27 20.38 -0.53
CA SER A 52 13.63 21.65 -1.17
C SER A 52 14.67 21.41 -2.28
N PRO A 53 14.62 22.14 -3.42
CA PRO A 53 15.65 22.06 -4.44
C PRO A 53 17.04 22.34 -3.88
N ALA A 54 18.05 21.62 -4.39
CA ALA A 54 19.44 21.93 -4.11
C ALA A 54 19.94 22.99 -5.10
N THR A 55 20.72 23.96 -4.61
CA THR A 55 21.44 24.91 -5.46
C THR A 55 22.88 24.44 -5.66
N PRO A 56 23.62 24.97 -6.66
CA PRO A 56 25.04 24.63 -6.84
C PRO A 56 25.88 24.85 -5.57
N ASP A 57 25.51 25.84 -4.75
CA ASP A 57 26.21 26.20 -3.51
C ASP A 57 25.66 25.47 -2.26
N SER A 58 24.75 24.51 -2.43
CA SER A 58 24.18 23.77 -1.31
C SER A 58 25.23 22.94 -0.57
N THR A 59 25.47 23.28 0.70
CA THR A 59 26.38 22.54 1.59
C THR A 59 25.70 21.37 2.31
N ARG A 60 24.36 21.30 2.29
CA ARG A 60 23.58 20.22 2.89
C ARG A 60 23.60 18.97 2.00
N PRO A 61 23.57 17.75 2.56
CA PRO A 61 23.44 16.53 1.77
C PRO A 61 22.24 16.58 0.81
N THR A 62 22.45 16.09 -0.40
CA THR A 62 21.44 16.04 -1.46
C THR A 62 21.18 14.60 -1.89
N MET A 63 20.05 14.39 -2.56
CA MET A 63 19.70 13.15 -3.25
C MET A 63 18.83 13.49 -4.46
N THR A 64 18.71 12.57 -5.40
CA THR A 64 17.76 12.77 -6.52
C THR A 64 16.32 12.74 -6.00
N THR A 65 15.43 13.43 -6.70
CA THR A 65 13.99 13.42 -6.43
C THR A 65 13.43 11.99 -6.43
N SER A 66 13.90 11.13 -7.34
CA SER A 66 13.60 9.69 -7.36
C SER A 66 14.05 8.96 -6.08
N ALA A 67 15.24 9.27 -5.56
CA ALA A 67 15.74 8.67 -4.32
C ALA A 67 14.91 9.09 -3.10
N LEU A 68 14.52 10.37 -3.04
CA LEU A 68 13.59 10.86 -2.01
C LEU A 68 12.25 10.11 -2.06
N GLY A 69 11.71 9.90 -3.26
CA GLY A 69 10.46 9.17 -3.45
C GLY A 69 10.54 7.70 -3.04
N ARG A 70 11.66 7.01 -3.36
CA ARG A 70 11.90 5.62 -2.89
C ARG A 70 12.02 5.55 -1.37
N ARG A 71 12.71 6.51 -0.75
CA ARG A 71 12.82 6.59 0.71
C ARG A 71 11.45 6.77 1.36
N ALA A 72 10.59 7.63 0.80
CA ALA A 72 9.23 7.81 1.29
C ALA A 72 8.44 6.49 1.21
N VAL A 73 8.42 5.79 0.06
CA VAL A 73 7.76 4.48 -0.03
C VAL A 73 8.31 3.49 0.98
N ALA A 74 9.64 3.39 1.13
CA ALA A 74 10.24 2.47 2.09
C ALA A 74 9.79 2.76 3.53
N CYS A 75 9.75 4.04 3.94
CA CYS A 75 9.23 4.42 5.26
C CYS A 75 7.75 4.08 5.42
N HIS A 76 6.92 4.34 4.40
CA HIS A 76 5.49 3.98 4.42
C HIS A 76 5.31 2.48 4.61
N VAL A 77 5.92 1.70 3.73
CA VAL A 77 5.77 0.24 3.68
C VAL A 77 6.32 -0.40 4.96
N ALA A 78 7.38 0.15 5.56
CA ALA A 78 7.87 -0.31 6.85
C ALA A 78 6.82 -0.14 7.95
N SER A 79 6.20 1.05 8.06
CA SER A 79 5.15 1.30 9.06
C SER A 79 3.89 0.47 8.78
N TYR A 80 3.45 0.39 7.53
CA TYR A 80 2.33 -0.45 7.08
C TYR A 80 2.55 -1.92 7.43
N THR A 81 3.74 -2.45 7.14
CA THR A 81 4.09 -3.84 7.41
C THR A 81 4.12 -4.13 8.90
N ALA A 82 4.65 -3.22 9.72
CA ALA A 82 4.67 -3.38 11.16
C ALA A 82 3.25 -3.47 11.75
N VAL A 83 2.34 -2.59 11.32
CA VAL A 83 0.93 -2.60 11.76
C VAL A 83 0.22 -3.87 11.28
N GLN A 84 0.36 -4.21 10.00
CA GLN A 84 -0.25 -5.41 9.42
C GLN A 84 0.22 -6.69 10.11
N LEU A 85 1.52 -6.84 10.37
CA LEU A 85 2.07 -7.99 11.08
C LEU A 85 1.55 -8.10 12.51
N GLY A 86 1.59 -6.99 13.26
CA GLY A 86 1.10 -6.94 14.63
C GLY A 86 -0.36 -7.34 14.73
N ALA A 87 -1.21 -6.76 13.88
CA ALA A 87 -2.63 -7.06 13.84
C ALA A 87 -2.92 -8.48 13.36
N THR A 88 -2.20 -8.98 12.34
CA THR A 88 -2.32 -10.37 11.88
C THR A 88 -2.07 -11.34 13.01
N VAL A 89 -0.98 -11.16 13.75
CA VAL A 89 -0.62 -12.04 14.87
C VAL A 89 -1.68 -11.94 15.98
N ALA A 90 -2.09 -10.73 16.35
CA ALA A 90 -3.09 -10.53 17.39
C ALA A 90 -4.45 -11.16 17.03
N ILE A 91 -4.99 -10.86 15.86
CA ILE A 91 -6.31 -11.31 15.39
C ILE A 91 -6.31 -12.82 15.18
N THR A 92 -5.33 -13.36 14.46
CA THR A 92 -5.28 -14.81 14.21
C THR A 92 -5.16 -15.59 15.51
N ARG A 93 -4.35 -15.13 16.47
CA ARG A 93 -4.28 -15.77 17.79
C ARG A 93 -5.59 -15.67 18.58
N ALA A 94 -6.26 -14.52 18.53
CA ALA A 94 -7.57 -14.34 19.16
C ALA A 94 -8.62 -15.32 18.61
N PHE A 95 -8.58 -15.65 17.32
CA PHE A 95 -9.44 -16.64 16.68
C PHE A 95 -8.90 -18.09 16.73
N GLY A 96 -7.84 -18.35 17.51
CA GLY A 96 -7.30 -19.69 17.72
C GLY A 96 -6.38 -20.22 16.62
N TYR A 97 -6.01 -19.38 15.64
CA TYR A 97 -5.04 -19.71 14.61
C TYR A 97 -3.61 -19.43 15.06
N ARG A 98 -2.70 -20.36 14.74
CA ARG A 98 -1.26 -20.15 14.85
C ARG A 98 -0.66 -20.11 13.45
N VAL A 99 -0.50 -18.91 12.91
CA VAL A 99 0.21 -18.70 11.64
C VAL A 99 1.68 -19.02 11.86
N THR A 100 2.26 -19.85 10.99
CA THR A 100 3.68 -20.21 11.09
C THR A 100 4.56 -19.00 10.73
N PRO A 101 5.76 -18.85 11.30
CA PRO A 101 6.65 -17.73 10.98
C PRO A 101 6.92 -17.63 9.47
N THR A 102 7.12 -18.75 8.79
CA THR A 102 7.33 -18.79 7.33
C THR A 102 6.10 -18.31 6.56
N ALA A 103 4.90 -18.72 6.95
CA ALA A 103 3.67 -18.27 6.28
C ALA A 103 3.40 -16.77 6.51
N LEU A 104 3.72 -16.28 7.71
CA LEU A 104 3.63 -14.86 8.06
C LEU A 104 4.62 -14.03 7.22
N LEU A 105 5.89 -14.44 7.17
CA LEU A 105 6.92 -13.76 6.38
C LEU A 105 6.60 -13.76 4.88
N ALA A 106 6.14 -14.88 4.33
CA ALA A 106 5.77 -14.98 2.92
C ALA A 106 4.62 -14.03 2.58
N GLY A 107 3.55 -14.02 3.38
CA GLY A 107 2.43 -13.09 3.19
C GLY A 107 2.83 -11.63 3.33
N ALA A 108 3.63 -11.32 4.35
CA ALA A 108 4.13 -9.96 4.59
C ALA A 108 5.02 -9.47 3.45
N ALA A 109 5.93 -10.31 2.95
CA ALA A 109 6.79 -9.97 1.81
C ALA A 109 5.97 -9.75 0.53
N SER A 110 4.99 -10.62 0.25
CA SER A 110 4.08 -10.45 -0.89
C SER A 110 3.29 -9.14 -0.80
N ASN A 111 2.70 -8.86 0.37
CA ASN A 111 1.92 -7.65 0.60
C ASN A 111 2.81 -6.40 0.51
N ALA A 112 3.91 -6.34 1.27
CA ALA A 112 4.81 -5.19 1.32
C ALA A 112 5.43 -4.87 -0.05
N GLY A 113 5.90 -5.89 -0.78
CA GLY A 113 6.54 -5.68 -2.09
C GLY A 113 5.56 -5.16 -3.15
N THR A 114 4.36 -5.74 -3.20
CA THR A 114 3.32 -5.29 -4.14
C THR A 114 2.78 -3.91 -3.76
N HIS A 115 2.58 -3.64 -2.47
CA HIS A 115 2.20 -2.32 -1.94
C HIS A 115 3.23 -1.26 -2.33
N ALA A 116 4.52 -1.53 -2.12
CA ALA A 116 5.60 -0.63 -2.50
C ALA A 116 5.59 -0.28 -4.00
N ALA A 117 5.33 -1.27 -4.85
CA ALA A 117 5.28 -1.09 -6.30
C ALA A 117 4.07 -0.26 -6.75
N ILE A 118 2.90 -0.47 -6.13
CA ILE A 118 1.68 0.29 -6.43
C ILE A 118 1.82 1.73 -5.92
N ASP A 119 2.39 1.93 -4.73
CA ASP A 119 2.57 3.26 -4.12
C ASP A 119 3.45 4.20 -4.93
N ARG A 120 4.36 3.64 -5.72
CA ARG A 120 5.16 4.37 -6.70
C ARG A 120 4.32 4.89 -7.88
N GLY A 121 3.12 4.37 -8.12
CA GLY A 121 2.13 4.88 -9.07
C GLY A 121 2.28 4.41 -10.51
N ALA A 122 3.50 4.09 -10.95
CA ALA A 122 3.76 3.63 -12.33
C ALA A 122 2.99 2.33 -12.68
N VAL A 123 2.89 1.39 -11.74
CA VAL A 123 2.16 0.14 -11.93
C VAL A 123 0.66 0.40 -12.11
N LEU A 124 0.10 1.30 -11.30
CA LEU A 124 -1.31 1.70 -11.40
C LEU A 124 -1.60 2.36 -12.76
N LEU A 125 -0.75 3.29 -13.20
CA LEU A 125 -0.90 3.97 -14.50
C LEU A 125 -0.86 2.96 -15.65
N TRP A 126 0.08 2.02 -15.59
CA TRP A 126 0.22 0.97 -16.60
C TRP A 126 -1.01 0.05 -16.64
N LEU A 127 -1.51 -0.38 -15.48
CA LEU A 127 -2.74 -1.19 -15.39
C LEU A 127 -3.96 -0.43 -15.90
N ALA A 128 -4.11 0.84 -15.52
CA ALA A 128 -5.21 1.68 -15.98
C ALA A 128 -5.19 1.84 -17.50
N LYS A 129 -4.03 2.06 -18.11
CA LYS A 129 -3.86 2.07 -19.57
C LYS A 129 -4.26 0.73 -20.19
N LYS A 130 -3.77 -0.37 -19.65
CA LYS A 130 -4.03 -1.73 -20.17
C LYS A 130 -5.50 -2.14 -20.08
N THR A 131 -6.22 -1.63 -19.09
CA THR A 131 -7.64 -1.96 -18.83
C THR A 131 -8.61 -0.90 -19.38
N GLY A 132 -8.12 0.08 -20.15
CA GLY A 132 -8.96 1.11 -20.76
C GLY A 132 -9.55 2.11 -19.76
N LYS A 133 -8.90 2.33 -18.61
CA LYS A 133 -9.36 3.22 -17.53
C LYS A 133 -8.72 4.61 -17.56
N THR A 134 -7.93 4.95 -18.58
CA THR A 134 -7.33 6.30 -18.70
C THR A 134 -8.40 7.39 -18.78
N GLY A 135 -9.45 7.21 -19.59
CA GLY A 135 -10.56 8.17 -19.65
C GLY A 135 -11.29 8.33 -18.31
N TYR A 136 -11.42 7.25 -17.52
CA TYR A 136 -12.00 7.34 -16.17
C TYR A 136 -11.19 8.27 -15.27
N ILE A 137 -9.86 8.10 -15.27
CA ILE A 137 -8.93 8.96 -14.51
C ILE A 137 -8.96 10.40 -15.01
N GLU A 138 -8.97 10.60 -16.32
CA GLU A 138 -8.92 11.93 -16.96
C GLU A 138 -10.19 12.75 -16.77
N HIS A 139 -11.36 12.10 -16.62
CA HIS A 139 -12.65 12.80 -16.51
C HIS A 139 -13.20 12.84 -15.09
N CYS A 140 -13.01 11.79 -14.28
CA CYS A 140 -13.51 11.74 -12.91
C CYS A 140 -12.48 12.31 -11.92
N LYS A 141 -12.24 13.63 -12.05
CA LYS A 141 -11.39 14.43 -11.17
C LYS A 141 -12.18 14.92 -9.95
N ALA A 142 -11.46 15.32 -8.90
CA ALA A 142 -12.09 15.95 -7.75
C ALA A 142 -12.00 17.48 -7.86
N ALA A 143 -13.10 18.18 -7.61
CA ALA A 143 -13.08 19.63 -7.48
C ALA A 143 -12.53 20.03 -6.10
N ARG A 144 -11.72 21.09 -6.07
CA ARG A 144 -11.20 21.74 -4.88
C ARG A 144 -11.61 23.20 -4.91
N VAL A 145 -12.01 23.73 -3.78
CA VAL A 145 -12.35 25.14 -3.62
C VAL A 145 -11.39 25.69 -2.58
N ASP A 146 -10.68 26.76 -2.92
CA ASP A 146 -9.82 27.46 -1.96
C ASP A 146 -10.61 28.45 -1.11
N ASP A 147 -9.93 29.11 -0.17
CA ASP A 147 -10.54 30.05 0.77
C ASP A 147 -11.17 31.27 0.07
N ASP A 148 -10.73 31.58 -1.15
CA ASP A 148 -11.26 32.67 -1.98
C ASP A 148 -12.44 32.21 -2.87
N GLY A 149 -12.86 30.95 -2.74
CA GLY A 149 -13.98 30.37 -3.51
C GLY A 149 -13.61 29.95 -4.93
N LYS A 150 -12.32 29.98 -5.31
CA LYS A 150 -11.89 29.58 -6.65
C LYS A 150 -11.83 28.07 -6.76
N ALA A 151 -12.56 27.54 -7.74
CA ALA A 151 -12.59 26.12 -8.04
C ALA A 151 -11.37 25.70 -8.89
N THR A 152 -10.71 24.61 -8.49
CA THR A 152 -9.66 23.93 -9.25
C THR A 152 -9.96 22.44 -9.36
N SER A 153 -9.42 21.76 -10.37
CA SER A 153 -9.57 20.31 -10.53
C SER A 153 -8.29 19.59 -10.10
N GLU A 154 -8.41 18.60 -9.23
CA GLU A 154 -7.32 17.74 -8.80
C GLU A 154 -7.48 16.32 -9.36
N LEU A 155 -6.43 15.80 -10.01
CA LEU A 155 -6.45 14.47 -10.63
C LEU A 155 -6.26 13.33 -9.61
N THR A 156 -5.41 13.52 -8.59
CA THR A 156 -4.85 12.42 -7.79
C THR A 156 -5.20 12.44 -6.30
N GLY A 157 -6.12 13.32 -5.88
CA GLY A 157 -6.50 13.48 -4.48
C GLY A 157 -7.76 12.70 -4.08
N PRO A 158 -8.17 12.75 -2.80
CA PRO A 158 -9.39 12.12 -2.30
C PRO A 158 -10.62 12.48 -3.15
N GLY A 159 -11.44 11.48 -3.46
CA GLY A 159 -12.63 11.63 -4.30
C GLY A 159 -12.37 11.70 -5.81
N SER A 160 -11.15 11.44 -6.27
CA SER A 160 -10.87 11.24 -7.70
C SER A 160 -10.85 9.76 -8.09
N ALA A 161 -11.15 9.47 -9.35
CA ALA A 161 -11.05 8.12 -9.91
C ALA A 161 -9.65 7.52 -9.78
N TRP A 162 -8.61 8.37 -9.82
CA TRP A 162 -7.24 7.93 -9.57
C TRP A 162 -7.10 7.29 -8.17
N MET A 163 -7.58 8.00 -7.14
CA MET A 163 -7.53 7.53 -5.76
C MET A 163 -8.39 6.28 -5.54
N GLU A 164 -9.55 6.20 -6.18
CA GLU A 164 -10.41 5.00 -6.08
C GLU A 164 -9.76 3.76 -6.70
N LEU A 165 -9.17 3.89 -7.90
CA LEU A 165 -8.45 2.80 -8.53
C LEU A 165 -7.21 2.39 -7.72
N ASP A 166 -6.50 3.37 -7.15
CA ASP A 166 -5.37 3.14 -6.26
C ASP A 166 -5.78 2.35 -5.02
N ALA A 167 -6.83 2.79 -4.31
CA ALA A 167 -7.34 2.10 -3.13
C ALA A 167 -7.86 0.69 -3.45
N ALA A 168 -8.57 0.53 -4.58
CA ALA A 168 -9.06 -0.77 -5.01
C ALA A 168 -7.91 -1.74 -5.33
N LEU A 169 -6.86 -1.27 -6.02
CA LEU A 169 -5.69 -2.07 -6.36
C LEU A 169 -4.93 -2.51 -5.11
N HIS A 170 -4.70 -1.61 -4.14
CA HIS A 170 -4.06 -2.00 -2.89
C HIS A 170 -4.90 -2.96 -2.04
N ARG A 171 -6.23 -2.86 -2.04
CA ARG A 171 -7.06 -3.86 -1.36
C ARG A 171 -6.98 -5.23 -2.05
N SER A 172 -6.87 -5.24 -3.39
CA SER A 172 -6.82 -6.49 -4.16
C SER A 172 -5.56 -7.33 -3.89
N ILE A 173 -4.41 -6.71 -3.62
CA ILE A 173 -3.18 -7.47 -3.27
C ILE A 173 -3.30 -8.21 -1.93
N GLY A 174 -4.17 -7.73 -1.03
CA GLY A 174 -4.51 -8.42 0.21
C GLY A 174 -5.10 -9.82 -0.02
N ILE A 175 -5.78 -10.05 -1.16
CA ILE A 175 -6.30 -11.37 -1.55
C ILE A 175 -5.15 -12.37 -1.73
N ALA A 176 -4.13 -11.98 -2.49
CA ALA A 176 -2.97 -12.84 -2.75
C ALA A 176 -2.18 -13.12 -1.46
N ALA A 177 -1.95 -12.09 -0.65
CA ALA A 177 -1.26 -12.24 0.63
C ALA A 177 -2.03 -13.18 1.59
N ALA A 178 -3.35 -12.99 1.73
CA ALA A 178 -4.20 -13.84 2.56
C ALA A 178 -4.21 -15.30 2.06
N ALA A 179 -4.28 -15.50 0.74
CA ALA A 179 -4.25 -16.83 0.13
C ALA A 179 -2.92 -17.55 0.38
N VAL A 180 -1.78 -16.87 0.17
CA VAL A 180 -0.44 -17.42 0.39
C VAL A 180 -0.24 -17.79 1.87
N THR A 181 -0.57 -16.90 2.79
CA THR A 181 -0.44 -17.16 4.24
C THR A 181 -1.34 -18.31 4.68
N THR A 182 -2.59 -18.35 4.21
CA THR A 182 -3.53 -19.43 4.55
C THR A 182 -3.03 -20.77 4.03
N TRP A 183 -2.60 -20.82 2.77
CA TRP A 183 -2.12 -22.03 2.14
C TRP A 183 -0.88 -22.57 2.85
N LEU A 184 0.11 -21.72 3.12
CA LEU A 184 1.34 -22.12 3.82
C LEU A 184 1.10 -22.54 5.27
N THR A 185 0.11 -21.93 5.95
CA THR A 185 -0.26 -22.30 7.33
C THR A 185 -0.98 -23.64 7.40
N THR A 186 -1.79 -23.97 6.38
CA THR A 186 -2.68 -25.14 6.38
C THR A 186 -2.23 -26.27 5.45
N ARG A 187 -1.05 -26.16 4.83
CA ARG A 187 -0.51 -27.22 3.96
C ARG A 187 -0.11 -28.45 4.79
N PRO A 188 -0.23 -29.66 4.24
CA PRO A 188 0.29 -30.87 4.88
C PRO A 188 1.76 -30.69 5.26
N GLY A 189 2.12 -31.03 6.51
CA GLY A 189 3.47 -30.90 7.04
C GLY A 189 3.82 -29.57 7.72
N ALA A 190 2.97 -28.53 7.61
CA ALA A 190 3.21 -27.25 8.32
C ALA A 190 2.80 -27.27 9.81
N ARG A 191 2.04 -28.29 10.25
CA ARG A 191 1.52 -28.43 11.63
C ARG A 191 2.36 -29.37 12.51
N ARG A 192 3.62 -29.63 12.16
CA ARG A 192 4.54 -30.37 13.03
C ARG A 192 5.19 -29.44 14.03
#